data_AF-A0A254SDV5-F1
#
_entry.id   AF-A0A254SDV5-F1
#
_cell.length_a   1.000
_cell.length_b   1.000
_cell.length_c   1.000
_cell.angle_alpha   90.00
_cell.angle_beta   90.00
_cell.angle_gamma   90.00
#
_symmetry.space_group_name_H-M   'P 1'
#
loop_
_entity.id
_entity.type
_entity.pdbx_description
1 polymer ?
#
loop_
_entity_poly.entity_id
_entity_poly.type
_entity_poly.pdbx_seq_one_letter_code
_entity_poly.pdbx_strand_id
1 'polypeptide(L)'
;MKKQGFTLVELMVVIVIISILSTVAVPKLFGMIAKSKASELSPAAKTYIKLQNSYIGERHMLGSWAVIGYISPGTRVSADSSVTTNFCYGSGDIRGNGADASVAIEANSVTVGWVATSRVALNDVPKNSSWTVSIAVDNAGVFRYTATVPTDGEVLTPTFTQIVH
;
A
#
# COMPACT_ATOMS: atom_id res chain seq x y z
N MET A 1 -33.34 3.02 51.97
CA MET A 1 -32.59 2.33 50.90
C MET A 1 -31.10 2.51 51.18
N LYS A 2 -30.36 1.45 51.54
CA LYS A 2 -28.91 1.55 51.79
C LYS A 2 -28.18 1.66 50.45
N LYS A 3 -27.57 2.80 50.18
CA LYS A 3 -26.61 2.93 49.06
C LYS A 3 -25.34 2.19 49.46
N GLN A 4 -25.07 1.05 48.83
CA GLN A 4 -23.75 0.43 48.86
C GLN A 4 -22.83 1.30 48.01
N GLY A 5 -21.93 2.04 48.66
CA GLY A 5 -20.89 2.82 47.99
C GLY A 5 -19.74 1.90 47.58
N PHE A 6 -19.19 2.14 46.39
CA PHE A 6 -17.99 1.47 45.89
C PHE A 6 -16.81 1.74 46.83
N THR A 7 -16.01 0.72 47.16
CA THR A 7 -14.87 0.92 48.07
C THR A 7 -13.66 1.50 47.31
N LEU A 8 -12.85 2.30 48.01
CA LEU A 8 -11.61 2.88 47.47
C LEU A 8 -10.62 1.79 47.04
N VAL A 9 -10.60 0.66 47.76
CA VAL A 9 -9.72 -0.48 47.47
C VAL A 9 -10.14 -1.22 46.20
N GLU A 10 -11.45 -1.41 45.97
CA GLU A 10 -11.93 -1.98 44.70
C GLU A 10 -11.51 -1.12 43.51
N LEU A 11 -11.61 0.20 43.63
CA LEU A 11 -11.19 1.10 42.57
C LEU A 11 -9.67 1.05 42.35
N MET A 12 -8.87 0.96 43.42
CA MET A 12 -7.42 0.83 43.34
C MET A 12 -6.96 -0.45 42.63
N VAL A 13 -7.56 -1.59 42.94
CA VAL A 13 -7.19 -2.86 42.27
C VAL A 13 -7.53 -2.81 40.78
N VAL A 14 -8.66 -2.21 40.42
CA VAL A 14 -9.06 -2.06 39.00
C VAL A 14 -8.05 -1.20 38.24
N ILE A 15 -7.62 -0.05 38.78
CA ILE A 15 -6.64 0.80 38.08
C ILE A 15 -5.27 0.11 37.91
N VAL A 16 -4.88 -0.77 38.83
CA VAL A 16 -3.64 -1.55 38.73
C VAL A 16 -3.75 -2.62 37.64
N ILE A 17 -4.89 -3.31 37.53
CA ILE A 17 -5.06 -4.34 36.51
C ILE A 17 -5.15 -3.71 35.11
N ILE A 18 -5.92 -2.62 34.94
CA ILE A 18 -6.01 -1.95 33.64
C ILE A 18 -4.68 -1.33 33.22
N SER A 19 -3.82 -0.89 34.16
CA SER A 19 -2.51 -0.33 33.82
C SER A 19 -1.60 -1.40 33.22
N ILE A 20 -1.54 -2.59 33.81
CA ILE A 20 -0.76 -3.73 33.30
C ILE A 20 -1.27 -4.18 31.93
N LEU A 21 -2.60 -4.34 31.78
CA LEU A 21 -3.19 -4.76 30.51
C LEU A 21 -2.97 -3.72 29.40
N SER A 22 -3.09 -2.43 29.73
CA SER A 22 -2.91 -1.34 28.77
C SER A 22 -1.51 -1.33 28.17
N THR A 23 -0.47 -1.56 29.00
CA THR A 23 0.93 -1.57 28.54
C THR A 23 1.19 -2.56 27.41
N VAL A 24 0.57 -3.75 27.44
CA VAL A 24 0.76 -4.77 26.38
C VAL A 24 -0.25 -4.66 25.24
N ALA A 25 -1.48 -4.24 25.53
CA ALA A 25 -2.55 -4.20 24.55
C ALA A 25 -2.44 -3.02 23.57
N VAL A 26 -2.03 -1.85 24.07
CA VAL A 26 -2.00 -0.61 23.28
C VAL A 26 -1.01 -0.67 22.11
N PRO A 27 0.26 -1.10 22.28
CA PRO A 27 1.20 -1.20 21.16
C PRO A 27 0.72 -2.19 20.09
N LYS A 28 0.16 -3.33 20.53
CA LYS A 28 -0.39 -4.35 19.62
C LYS A 28 -1.59 -3.81 18.83
N LEU A 29 -2.46 -3.04 19.46
CA LEU A 29 -3.60 -2.41 18.80
C LEU A 29 -3.14 -1.45 17.69
N PHE A 30 -2.14 -0.61 17.95
CA PHE A 30 -1.61 0.31 16.92
C PHE A 30 -1.00 -0.43 15.73
N GLY A 31 -0.26 -1.52 15.97
CA GLY A 31 0.26 -2.38 14.89
C GLY A 31 -0.86 -3.02 14.05
N MET A 32 -1.94 -3.49 14.68
CA MET A 32 -3.09 -4.04 13.96
C MET A 32 -3.83 -2.98 13.13
N ILE A 33 -3.98 -1.76 13.64
CA ILE A 33 -4.57 -0.64 12.89
C ILE A 33 -3.69 -0.28 11.68
N ALA A 34 -2.38 -0.20 11.87
CA ALA A 34 -1.44 0.08 10.79
C ALA A 34 -1.50 -1.00 9.69
N LYS A 35 -1.51 -2.29 10.07
CA LYS A 35 -1.65 -3.41 9.14
C LYS A 35 -3.00 -3.41 8.42
N SER A 36 -4.08 -3.09 9.12
CA SER A 36 -5.43 -2.96 8.53
C SER A 36 -5.46 -1.88 7.46
N LYS A 37 -4.88 -0.71 7.74
CA LYS A 37 -4.75 0.37 6.76
C LYS A 37 -3.93 -0.09 5.55
N ALA A 38 -2.79 -0.74 5.76
CA ALA A 38 -1.91 -1.17 4.67
C ALA A 38 -2.46 -2.37 3.85
N SER A 39 -3.51 -3.05 4.32
CA SER A 39 -4.11 -4.19 3.62
C SER A 39 -4.77 -3.85 2.28
N GLU A 40 -5.06 -2.56 2.03
CA GLU A 40 -5.58 -2.10 0.73
C GLU A 40 -4.52 -2.15 -0.39
N LEU A 41 -3.22 -2.17 -0.04
CA LEU A 41 -2.13 -2.02 -1.00
C LEU A 41 -1.94 -3.26 -1.88
N SER A 42 -1.89 -4.46 -1.28
CA SER A 42 -1.61 -5.69 -2.02
C SER A 42 -2.68 -6.00 -3.09
N PRO A 43 -3.99 -5.90 -2.82
CA PRO A 43 -5.02 -6.08 -3.85
C PRO A 43 -4.96 -5.02 -4.96
N ALA A 44 -4.68 -3.77 -4.60
CA ALA A 44 -4.57 -2.67 -5.55
C ALA A 44 -3.40 -2.88 -6.53
N ALA A 45 -2.24 -3.27 -6.01
CA ALA A 45 -1.05 -3.55 -6.83
C ALA A 45 -1.20 -4.84 -7.66
N LYS A 46 -1.82 -5.90 -7.13
CA LYS A 46 -2.10 -7.13 -7.90
C LYS A 46 -3.00 -6.88 -9.11
N THR A 47 -4.05 -6.07 -8.93
CA THR A 47 -4.94 -5.70 -10.03
C THR A 47 -4.18 -4.96 -11.13
N TYR A 48 -3.30 -4.03 -10.74
CA TYR A 48 -2.42 -3.32 -11.68
C TYR A 48 -1.52 -4.29 -12.46
N ILE A 49 -0.77 -5.17 -11.79
CA ILE A 49 0.13 -6.14 -12.42
C ILE A 49 -0.62 -7.04 -13.41
N LYS A 50 -1.80 -7.51 -13.05
CA LYS A 50 -2.62 -8.36 -13.92
C LYS A 50 -3.00 -7.66 -15.23
N LEU A 51 -3.50 -6.42 -15.13
CA LEU A 51 -3.89 -5.63 -16.31
C LEU A 51 -2.67 -5.29 -17.17
N GLN A 52 -1.58 -4.91 -16.53
CA GLN A 52 -0.32 -4.61 -17.21
C GLN A 52 0.22 -5.83 -17.97
N ASN A 53 0.16 -7.03 -17.37
CA ASN A 53 0.57 -8.27 -18.02
C ASN A 53 -0.27 -8.61 -19.25
N SER A 54 -1.58 -8.38 -19.18
CA SER A 54 -2.47 -8.54 -20.34
C SER A 54 -2.02 -7.62 -21.48
N TYR A 55 -1.77 -6.35 -21.16
CA TYR A 55 -1.38 -5.35 -22.15
C TYR A 55 0.00 -5.63 -22.77
N ILE A 56 0.97 -6.03 -21.94
CA ILE A 56 2.31 -6.44 -22.41
C ILE A 56 2.23 -7.66 -23.33
N GLY A 57 1.35 -8.62 -23.02
CA GLY A 57 1.13 -9.80 -23.86
C GLY A 57 0.56 -9.47 -25.24
N GLU A 58 -0.24 -8.42 -25.35
CA GLU A 58 -0.87 -7.98 -26.60
C GLU A 58 -0.01 -7.03 -27.43
N ARG A 59 0.68 -6.08 -26.77
CA ARG A 59 1.35 -4.95 -27.44
C ARG A 59 2.87 -4.96 -27.29
N HIS A 60 3.43 -5.81 -26.43
CA HIS A 60 4.87 -5.78 -26.06
C HIS A 60 5.37 -4.40 -25.62
N MET A 61 4.49 -3.60 -25.01
CA MET A 61 4.77 -2.27 -24.49
C MET A 61 4.09 -2.11 -23.14
N LEU A 62 4.50 -1.10 -22.36
CA LEU A 62 3.77 -0.72 -21.17
C LEU A 62 2.63 0.24 -21.49
N GLY A 63 1.49 0.08 -20.83
CA GLY A 63 0.40 1.05 -20.89
C GLY A 63 0.32 1.93 -19.65
N SER A 64 -0.14 3.18 -19.82
CA SER A 64 -0.65 4.03 -18.74
C SER A 64 -1.87 3.40 -18.06
N TRP A 65 -2.26 3.94 -16.89
CA TRP A 65 -3.42 3.42 -16.17
C TRP A 65 -4.73 3.55 -16.96
N ALA A 66 -4.86 4.60 -17.76
CA ALA A 66 -6.00 4.80 -18.65
C ALA A 66 -6.10 3.69 -19.72
N VAL A 67 -5.01 3.41 -20.43
CA VAL A 67 -5.04 2.45 -21.55
C VAL A 67 -5.19 1.00 -21.08
N ILE A 68 -4.62 0.64 -19.92
CA ILE A 68 -4.79 -0.70 -19.34
C ILE A 68 -6.11 -0.86 -18.58
N GLY A 69 -6.89 0.22 -18.46
CA GLY A 69 -8.16 0.23 -17.72
C GLY A 69 -8.01 0.07 -16.21
N TYR A 70 -6.84 0.40 -15.64
CA TYR A 70 -6.63 0.32 -14.20
C TYR A 70 -7.32 1.48 -13.48
N ILE A 71 -7.98 1.16 -12.36
CA ILE A 71 -8.62 2.14 -11.48
C ILE A 71 -8.09 1.93 -10.07
N SER A 72 -7.32 2.90 -9.58
CA SER A 72 -6.82 2.88 -8.20
C SER A 72 -7.93 3.14 -7.17
N PRO A 73 -7.81 2.60 -5.94
CA PRO A 73 -8.76 2.85 -4.87
C PRO A 73 -8.94 4.34 -4.52
N GLY A 74 -10.13 4.67 -4.00
CA GLY A 74 -10.44 6.00 -3.48
C GLY A 74 -10.91 6.99 -4.53
N THR A 75 -10.78 8.28 -4.21
CA THR A 75 -11.24 9.38 -5.05
C THR A 75 -10.17 9.74 -6.07
N ARG A 76 -10.52 9.79 -7.35
CA ARG A 76 -9.62 10.24 -8.42
C ARG A 76 -9.23 11.71 -8.20
N VAL A 77 -7.94 12.01 -8.25
CA VAL A 77 -7.38 13.38 -8.16
C VAL A 77 -6.90 13.85 -9.53
N SER A 78 -6.37 12.93 -10.33
CA SER A 78 -6.01 13.14 -11.72
C SER A 78 -6.27 11.85 -12.49
N ALA A 79 -6.00 11.84 -13.79
CA ALA A 79 -6.22 10.65 -14.60
C ALA A 79 -5.34 9.45 -14.18
N ASP A 80 -4.16 9.71 -13.61
CA ASP A 80 -3.18 8.70 -13.20
C ASP A 80 -2.93 8.70 -11.67
N SER A 81 -3.86 9.26 -10.89
CA SER A 81 -3.73 9.30 -9.43
C SER A 81 -5.06 9.32 -8.70
N SER A 82 -5.16 8.58 -7.59
CA SER A 82 -6.30 8.62 -6.66
C SER A 82 -5.82 8.78 -5.22
N VAL A 83 -6.72 9.15 -4.32
CA VAL A 83 -6.44 9.22 -2.88
C VAL A 83 -7.50 8.50 -2.08
N THR A 84 -7.07 7.72 -1.09
CA THR A 84 -7.90 7.25 0.01
C THR A 84 -7.62 8.10 1.25
N THR A 85 -8.26 7.75 2.37
CA THR A 85 -7.94 8.35 3.66
C THR A 85 -6.50 8.06 4.09
N ASN A 86 -5.97 6.89 3.72
CA ASN A 86 -4.66 6.42 4.19
C ASN A 86 -3.55 6.60 3.14
N PHE A 87 -3.85 6.53 1.84
CA PHE A 87 -2.83 6.49 0.78
C PHE A 87 -3.13 7.44 -0.38
N CYS A 88 -2.07 7.84 -1.07
CA CYS A 88 -2.11 8.49 -2.38
C CYS A 88 -1.51 7.53 -3.40
N TYR A 89 -2.29 7.19 -4.42
CA TYR A 89 -1.91 6.31 -5.52
C TYR A 89 -1.47 7.13 -6.72
N GLY A 90 -0.40 6.72 -7.39
CA GLY A 90 0.06 7.34 -8.63
C GLY A 90 0.75 6.36 -9.57
N SER A 91 0.75 6.66 -10.86
CA SER A 91 1.34 5.79 -11.90
C SER A 91 2.87 5.81 -12.00
N GLY A 92 3.55 6.61 -11.17
CA GLY A 92 5.01 6.74 -11.20
C GLY A 92 5.49 7.43 -12.48
N ASP A 93 6.28 6.69 -13.27
CA ASP A 93 6.92 7.13 -14.51
C ASP A 93 6.00 6.94 -15.74
N ILE A 94 5.04 6.02 -15.67
CA ILE A 94 4.12 5.72 -16.77
C ILE A 94 2.91 6.66 -16.69
N ARG A 95 3.11 7.91 -17.09
CA ARG A 95 2.06 8.94 -17.05
C ARG A 95 1.35 9.04 -18.39
N GLY A 96 0.04 8.78 -18.40
CA GLY A 96 -0.79 9.04 -19.56
C GLY A 96 -1.31 10.48 -19.60
N ASN A 97 -1.31 11.17 -18.47
CA ASN A 97 -2.05 12.42 -18.25
C ASN A 97 -3.52 12.29 -18.73
N GLY A 98 -4.09 11.09 -18.61
CA GLY A 98 -5.43 10.76 -19.10
C GLY A 98 -5.55 10.46 -20.58
N ALA A 99 -4.45 10.46 -21.32
CA ALA A 99 -4.39 9.89 -22.64
C ALA A 99 -4.03 8.40 -22.60
N ASP A 100 -4.45 7.69 -23.66
CA ASP A 100 -3.98 6.35 -23.98
C ASP A 100 -2.51 6.46 -24.37
N ALA A 101 -1.62 6.28 -23.40
CA ALA A 101 -0.19 6.33 -23.59
C ALA A 101 0.38 4.92 -23.50
N SER A 102 1.19 4.57 -24.49
CA SER A 102 2.02 3.38 -24.47
C SER A 102 3.48 3.79 -24.43
N VAL A 103 4.25 3.14 -23.56
CA VAL A 103 5.66 3.42 -23.32
C VAL A 103 6.45 2.20 -23.76
N ALA A 104 7.34 2.39 -24.73
CA ALA A 104 8.36 1.40 -25.04
C ALA A 104 9.40 1.39 -23.90
N ILE A 105 9.76 0.20 -23.40
CA ILE A 105 10.87 0.07 -22.47
C ILE A 105 12.11 -0.39 -23.23
N GLU A 106 13.22 0.30 -23.01
CA GLU A 106 14.54 -0.13 -23.46
C GLU A 106 15.12 -1.19 -22.53
N ALA A 107 15.88 -2.15 -23.07
CA ALA A 107 16.53 -3.20 -22.28
C ALA A 107 17.34 -2.63 -21.10
N ASN A 108 17.22 -3.27 -19.92
CA ASN A 108 17.84 -2.86 -18.65
C ASN A 108 17.34 -1.53 -18.06
N SER A 109 16.27 -0.95 -18.59
CA SER A 109 15.59 0.18 -17.92
C SER A 109 14.61 -0.33 -16.88
N VAL A 110 14.56 0.36 -15.74
CA VAL A 110 13.56 0.15 -14.68
C VAL A 110 12.58 1.31 -14.71
N THR A 111 11.29 1.00 -14.79
CA THR A 111 10.21 1.98 -14.83
C THR A 111 9.26 1.73 -13.67
N VAL A 112 8.96 2.74 -12.87
CA VAL A 112 7.94 2.65 -11.82
C VAL A 112 6.57 2.83 -12.45
N GLY A 113 5.72 1.81 -12.39
CA GLY A 113 4.39 1.85 -13.00
C GLY A 113 3.23 1.98 -12.00
N TRP A 114 3.53 1.81 -10.72
CA TRP A 114 2.56 1.97 -9.65
C TRP A 114 3.26 2.40 -8.36
N VAL A 115 2.67 3.38 -7.68
CA VAL A 115 3.14 3.92 -6.41
C VAL A 115 1.94 4.11 -5.50
N ALA A 116 2.07 3.72 -4.24
CA ALA A 116 1.17 4.12 -3.18
C ALA A 116 1.96 4.75 -2.04
N THR A 117 1.69 6.02 -1.75
CA THR A 117 2.38 6.81 -0.74
C THR A 117 1.48 7.03 0.46
N SER A 118 1.94 6.69 1.66
CA SER A 118 1.14 6.86 2.88
C SER A 118 0.90 8.34 3.20
N ARG A 119 -0.34 8.69 3.49
CA ARG A 119 -0.77 10.02 3.94
C ARG A 119 -0.72 10.18 5.45
N VAL A 120 -0.57 9.07 6.17
CA VAL A 120 -0.54 9.00 7.64
C VAL A 120 0.70 8.23 8.10
N ALA A 121 1.10 8.40 9.36
CA ALA A 121 2.07 7.48 9.95
C ALA A 121 1.40 6.10 10.19
N LEU A 122 2.15 5.02 9.95
CA LEU A 122 1.70 3.64 10.11
C LEU A 122 2.60 2.95 11.11
N ASN A 123 2.44 3.29 12.39
CA ASN A 123 3.32 2.88 13.47
C ASN A 123 4.77 3.35 13.20
N ASP A 124 5.71 2.42 13.02
CA ASP A 124 7.13 2.70 12.78
C ASP A 124 7.40 3.21 11.36
N VAL A 125 6.44 3.06 10.44
CA VAL A 125 6.56 3.58 9.07
C VAL A 125 6.13 5.05 9.04
N PRO A 126 7.05 5.98 8.69
CA PRO A 126 6.74 7.41 8.63
C PRO A 126 5.69 7.74 7.58
N LYS A 127 5.04 8.89 7.74
CA LYS A 127 4.22 9.49 6.70
C LYS A 127 5.07 9.74 5.43
N ASN A 128 4.44 9.67 4.26
CA ASN A 128 5.06 9.79 2.94
C ASN A 128 5.98 8.63 2.54
N SER A 129 5.95 7.53 3.27
CA SER A 129 6.58 6.27 2.84
C SER A 129 5.81 5.65 1.68
N SER A 130 6.53 5.11 0.69
CA SER A 130 5.95 4.64 -0.57
C SER A 130 6.18 3.16 -0.81
N TRP A 131 5.12 2.48 -1.24
CA TRP A 131 5.15 1.15 -1.83
C TRP A 131 5.17 1.32 -3.33
N THR A 132 6.05 0.59 -4.02
CA THR A 132 6.21 0.73 -5.46
C THR A 132 6.16 -0.63 -6.16
N VAL A 133 5.63 -0.63 -7.37
CA VAL A 133 5.81 -1.73 -8.32
C VAL A 133 6.55 -1.17 -9.52
N SER A 134 7.74 -1.71 -9.73
CA SER A 134 8.62 -1.38 -10.85
C SER A 134 8.60 -2.51 -11.86
N ILE A 135 8.82 -2.16 -13.11
CA ILE A 135 8.87 -3.08 -14.24
C ILE A 135 10.22 -2.89 -14.91
N ALA A 136 10.92 -3.99 -15.15
CA ALA A 136 12.17 -4.03 -15.89
C ALA A 136 12.02 -4.99 -17.07
N VAL A 137 12.71 -4.71 -18.18
CA VAL A 137 12.82 -5.65 -19.29
C VAL A 137 14.27 -6.12 -19.40
N ASP A 138 14.49 -7.43 -19.45
CA ASP A 138 15.82 -7.99 -19.65
C ASP A 138 16.23 -7.99 -21.13
N ASN A 139 17.49 -8.32 -21.41
CA ASN A 139 18.02 -8.38 -22.77
C ASN A 139 17.30 -9.40 -23.68
N ALA A 140 16.51 -10.31 -23.12
CA ALA A 140 15.70 -11.26 -23.86
C ALA A 140 14.27 -10.74 -24.14
N GLY A 141 13.97 -9.50 -23.74
CA GLY A 141 12.64 -8.91 -23.89
C GLY A 141 11.62 -9.40 -22.86
N VAL A 142 12.08 -10.07 -21.79
CA VAL A 142 11.18 -10.58 -20.74
C VAL A 142 10.95 -9.50 -19.70
N PHE A 143 9.68 -9.17 -19.48
CA PHE A 143 9.25 -8.22 -18.46
C PHE A 143 9.25 -8.89 -17.08
N ARG A 144 9.82 -8.20 -16.09
CA ARG A 144 9.86 -8.62 -14.69
C ARG A 144 9.35 -7.52 -13.80
N TYR A 145 8.49 -7.88 -12.86
CA TYR A 145 7.99 -6.95 -11.85
C TYR A 145 8.82 -7.07 -10.58
N THR A 146 9.05 -5.94 -9.92
CA THR A 146 9.67 -5.88 -8.60
C THR A 146 8.79 -5.02 -7.71
N ALA A 147 8.27 -5.60 -6.63
CA ALA A 147 7.53 -4.87 -5.62
C ALA A 147 8.47 -4.47 -4.48
N THR A 148 8.52 -3.18 -4.17
CA THR A 148 9.38 -2.64 -3.09
C THR A 148 8.50 -2.01 -2.01
N VAL A 149 8.87 -2.23 -0.77
CA VAL A 149 8.22 -1.65 0.41
C VAL A 149 9.16 -0.61 1.04
N PRO A 150 8.62 0.39 1.77
CA PRO A 150 9.46 1.33 2.51
C PRO A 150 10.14 0.64 3.70
N THR A 151 11.15 1.29 4.28
CA THR A 151 11.77 0.85 5.55
C THR A 151 10.70 0.57 6.60
N ASP A 152 10.83 -0.56 7.31
CA ASP A 152 9.87 -1.06 8.30
C ASP A 152 8.45 -1.37 7.74
N GLY A 153 8.25 -1.33 6.42
CA GLY A 153 6.98 -1.64 5.75
C GLY A 153 6.68 -3.13 5.59
N GLU A 154 7.69 -3.99 5.69
CA GLU A 154 7.55 -5.44 5.53
C GLU A 154 6.60 -6.05 6.57
N VAL A 155 6.70 -5.62 7.82
CA VAL A 155 5.84 -6.14 8.91
C VAL A 155 4.36 -5.79 8.70
N LEU A 156 4.08 -4.67 8.03
CA LEU A 156 2.73 -4.23 7.71
C LEU A 156 2.17 -4.95 6.48
N THR A 157 3.04 -5.28 5.52
CA THR A 157 2.66 -5.82 4.22
C THR A 157 3.52 -7.02 3.80
N PRO A 158 3.49 -8.13 4.57
CA PRO A 158 4.46 -9.23 4.41
C PRO A 158 4.35 -9.97 3.08
N THR A 159 3.18 -9.90 2.44
CA THR A 159 2.94 -10.54 1.14
C THR A 159 3.11 -9.58 -0.04
N PHE A 160 3.43 -8.31 0.20
CA PHE A 160 3.49 -7.31 -0.87
C PHE A 160 4.65 -7.55 -1.82
N THR A 161 5.82 -7.96 -1.33
CA THR A 161 6.96 -8.31 -2.20
C THR A 161 6.71 -9.59 -3.00
N GLN A 162 5.76 -10.43 -2.57
CA GLN A 162 5.42 -11.71 -3.22
C GLN A 162 4.35 -11.57 -4.31
N ILE A 163 3.75 -10.39 -4.50
CA ILE A 163 2.66 -10.22 -5.47
C ILE A 163 3.10 -10.31 -6.94
N VAL A 164 4.41 -10.25 -7.18
CA VAL A 164 5.04 -10.25 -8.50
C VAL A 164 5.44 -11.65 -8.97
N HIS A 165 5.27 -12.66 -8.11
CA HIS A 165 5.57 -14.07 -8.37
C HIS A 165 4.32 -14.88 -8.72
#